data_AF-A0A6L3AMZ6-F1
#
_entry.id   AF-A0A6L3AMZ6-F1
#
_cell.length_a   1.000
_cell.length_b   1.000
_cell.length_c   1.000
_cell.angle_alpha   90.00
_cell.angle_beta   90.00
_cell.angle_gamma   90.00
#
_symmetry.space_group_name_H-M   'P 1'
#
loop_
_entity.id
_entity.type
_entity.pdbx_description
1 polymer ?
#
loop_
_entity_poly.entity_id
_entity_poly.type
_entity_poly.pdbx_seq_one_letter_code
_entity_poly.pdbx_strand_id
1 'polypeptide(L)'
;MGKAKCPGSIRNATPTPIERKCHNCGVIVEMWSDEEKAECHKCGTTIFKDKVPTCVEWCKSAEECMGDILDVKKIQAEAKKRAEADGDPKFFEKVSDMIKKKKGNE
;
A
#
# COMPACT_ATOMS: atom_id res chain seq x y z
N MET A 1 -15.33 25.45 3.30
CA MET A 1 -14.24 24.48 3.55
C MET A 1 -14.38 23.31 2.58
N GLY A 2 -13.37 23.03 1.76
CA GLY A 2 -13.39 21.84 0.90
C GLY A 2 -13.29 20.58 1.77
N LYS A 3 -14.21 19.62 1.58
CA LYS A 3 -14.18 18.33 2.28
C LYS A 3 -12.80 17.69 2.02
N ALA A 4 -12.01 17.45 3.06
CA ALA A 4 -10.78 16.68 2.93
C ALA A 4 -11.17 15.30 2.38
N LYS A 5 -10.79 15.01 1.14
CA LYS A 5 -11.06 13.71 0.51
C LYS A 5 -10.24 12.66 1.22
N CYS A 6 -10.82 11.48 1.49
CA CYS A 6 -10.11 10.39 2.15
C CYS A 6 -8.79 10.11 1.41
N PRO A 7 -7.63 10.24 2.06
CA PRO A 7 -6.33 10.10 1.39
C PRO A 7 -6.13 8.70 0.80
N GLY A 8 -6.76 7.67 1.39
CA GLY A 8 -6.79 6.32 0.82
C GLY A 8 -7.63 6.21 -0.45
N SER A 9 -8.70 7.01 -0.57
CA SER A 9 -9.59 7.00 -1.74
C SER A 9 -8.97 7.71 -2.95
N ILE A 10 -8.06 8.66 -2.76
CA ILE A 10 -7.41 9.39 -3.87
C ILE A 10 -6.63 8.44 -4.77
N ARG A 11 -5.97 7.42 -4.21
CA ARG A 11 -5.21 6.42 -4.99
C ARG A 11 -6.08 5.47 -5.81
N ASN A 12 -7.35 5.31 -5.41
CA ASN A 12 -8.33 4.47 -6.11
C ASN A 12 -9.25 5.29 -7.03
N ALA A 13 -9.08 6.62 -7.08
CA ALA A 13 -9.96 7.49 -7.86
C ALA A 13 -9.76 7.32 -9.37
N THR A 14 -8.55 6.93 -9.80
CA THR A 14 -8.24 6.63 -11.20
C THR A 14 -7.70 5.21 -11.29
N PRO A 15 -8.42 4.27 -11.93
CA PRO A 15 -7.95 2.91 -12.07
C PRO A 15 -6.71 2.86 -12.97
N THR A 16 -5.64 2.25 -12.46
CA THR A 16 -4.40 2.01 -13.22
C THR A 16 -4.24 0.52 -13.50
N PRO A 17 -3.73 0.13 -14.68
CA PRO A 17 -3.44 -1.26 -14.97
C PRO A 17 -2.26 -1.74 -14.11
N ILE A 18 -2.37 -2.93 -13.54
CA ILE A 18 -1.34 -3.61 -12.76
C ILE A 18 -1.09 -4.99 -13.36
N GLU A 19 0.17 -5.39 -13.39
CA GLU A 19 0.60 -6.68 -13.93
C GLU A 19 0.71 -7.72 -12.82
N ARG A 20 0.08 -8.88 -13.01
CA ARG A 20 0.13 -10.00 -12.06
C ARG A 20 0.53 -11.28 -12.76
N LYS A 21 1.48 -12.00 -12.17
CA LYS A 21 1.87 -13.32 -12.68
C LYS A 21 0.86 -14.38 -12.23
N CYS A 22 0.30 -15.12 -13.17
CA CYS A 22 -0.55 -16.27 -12.88
C CYS A 22 0.26 -17.35 -12.15
N HIS A 23 -0.21 -17.75 -10.97
CA HIS A 23 0.41 -18.80 -10.16
C HIS A 23 0.26 -20.21 -10.76
N ASN A 24 -0.68 -20.41 -11.68
CA ASN A 24 -0.90 -21.70 -12.34
C ASN A 24 -0.05 -21.86 -13.61
N CYS A 25 -0.14 -20.93 -14.55
CA CYS A 25 0.50 -21.06 -15.87
C CYS A 25 1.64 -20.07 -16.14
N GLY A 26 1.94 -19.18 -15.19
CA GLY A 26 3.08 -18.26 -15.26
C GLY A 26 2.93 -17.06 -16.21
N VAL A 27 1.79 -16.91 -16.89
CA VAL A 27 1.54 -15.77 -17.80
C VAL A 27 1.30 -14.49 -17.01
N ILE A 28 1.67 -13.35 -17.58
CA ILE A 28 1.33 -12.03 -17.02
C ILE A 28 -0.11 -11.74 -17.39
N VAL A 29 -0.92 -11.45 -16.38
CA VAL A 29 -2.33 -11.06 -16.48
C VAL A 29 -2.42 -9.60 -16.06
N GLU A 30 -3.03 -8.80 -16.92
CA GLU A 30 -3.41 -7.43 -16.57
C GLU A 30 -4.63 -7.48 -15.66
N MET A 31 -4.58 -6.71 -14.58
CA MET A 31 -5.67 -6.51 -13.63
C MET A 31 -5.77 -5.01 -13.36
N TRP A 32 -6.98 -4.48 -13.16
CA TRP A 32 -7.12 -3.07 -12.81
C TRP A 32 -6.92 -2.84 -11.30
N SER A 33 -6.50 -1.63 -10.94
CA SER A 33 -6.26 -1.28 -9.54
C SER A 33 -7.53 -1.23 -8.69
N ASP A 34 -8.71 -1.10 -9.29
CA ASP A 34 -10.00 -1.21 -8.61
C ASP A 34 -10.55 -2.64 -8.55
N GLU A 35 -10.00 -3.56 -9.35
CA GLU A 35 -10.42 -4.96 -9.36
C GLU A 35 -9.84 -5.74 -8.18
N GLU A 36 -10.68 -6.58 -7.55
CA GLU A 36 -10.26 -7.50 -6.50
C GLU A 36 -9.67 -8.79 -7.08
N LYS A 37 -10.11 -9.17 -8.28
CA LYS A 37 -9.73 -10.40 -8.97
C LYS A 37 -9.70 -10.20 -10.48
N ALA A 38 -8.84 -10.95 -11.16
CA ALA A 38 -8.80 -11.04 -12.62
C ALA A 38 -8.73 -12.50 -13.05
N GLU A 39 -9.26 -12.82 -14.24
CA GLU A 39 -9.20 -14.17 -14.79
C GLU A 39 -8.00 -14.33 -15.73
N CYS A 40 -7.27 -15.43 -15.58
CA CYS A 40 -6.16 -15.72 -16.46
C CYS A 40 -6.66 -16.10 -17.86
N HIS A 41 -6.36 -15.26 -18.86
CA HIS A 41 -6.73 -15.50 -20.27
C HIS A 41 -6.17 -16.79 -20.88
N LYS A 42 -5.14 -17.41 -20.28
CA LYS A 42 -4.54 -18.66 -20.79
C LYS A 42 -5.12 -19.93 -20.16
N CYS A 43 -5.44 -19.92 -18.86
CA CYS A 43 -5.82 -21.14 -18.14
C CYS A 43 -7.11 -21.03 -17.33
N GLY A 44 -7.77 -19.87 -17.33
CA GLY A 44 -9.03 -19.63 -16.61
C GLY A 44 -8.90 -19.55 -15.08
N THR A 45 -7.68 -19.63 -14.53
CA THR A 45 -7.48 -19.49 -13.09
C THR A 45 -7.77 -18.06 -12.63
N THR A 46 -8.57 -17.91 -11.57
CA THR A 46 -8.82 -16.62 -10.92
C THR A 46 -7.61 -16.19 -10.09
N ILE A 47 -7.08 -15.01 -10.38
CA ILE A 47 -5.96 -14.39 -9.67
C ILE A 47 -6.53 -13.29 -8.79
N PHE A 48 -6.18 -13.31 -7.50
CA PHE A 48 -6.60 -12.29 -6.54
C PHE A 48 -5.54 -11.20 -6.39
N LYS A 49 -6.00 -9.98 -6.11
CA LYS A 49 -5.16 -8.89 -5.65
C LYS A 49 -4.62 -9.18 -4.25
N ASP A 50 -3.41 -8.70 -3.93
CA ASP A 50 -2.87 -8.81 -2.58
C ASP A 50 -3.82 -8.12 -1.60
N LYS A 51 -4.31 -8.87 -0.61
CA LYS A 51 -5.27 -8.35 0.36
C LYS A 51 -4.55 -7.60 1.47
N VAL A 52 -4.81 -6.29 1.53
CA VAL A 52 -5.26 -5.48 2.68
C VAL A 52 -5.40 -4.04 2.15
N PRO A 53 -6.49 -3.31 2.47
CA PRO A 53 -6.55 -1.88 2.20
C PRO A 53 -5.43 -1.17 2.99
N THR A 54 -4.36 -0.80 2.29
CA THR A 54 -3.15 -0.17 2.86
C THR A 54 -3.44 1.07 3.71
N CYS A 55 -4.58 1.74 3.46
CA CYS A 55 -4.99 2.89 4.26
C CYS A 55 -5.21 2.57 5.73
N VAL A 56 -5.58 1.33 6.09
CA VAL A 56 -5.77 0.93 7.49
C VAL A 56 -4.47 1.00 8.28
N GLU A 57 -3.36 0.67 7.64
CA GLU A 57 -2.05 0.59 8.28
C GLU A 57 -1.53 1.94 8.78
N TRP A 58 -1.93 3.05 8.13
CA TRP A 58 -1.40 4.39 8.44
C TRP A 58 -2.46 5.45 8.76
N CYS A 59 -3.74 5.22 8.44
CA CYS A 59 -4.77 6.23 8.61
C CYS A 59 -5.25 6.30 10.06
N LYS A 60 -5.18 7.50 10.67
CA LYS A 60 -5.65 7.74 12.04
C LYS A 60 -7.15 7.53 12.21
N SER A 61 -7.94 7.81 11.18
CA SER A 61 -9.39 7.63 11.18
C SER A 61 -9.83 6.22 10.78
N ALA A 62 -8.91 5.27 10.60
CA ALA A 62 -9.23 3.92 10.16
C ALA A 62 -10.17 3.18 11.13
N GLU A 63 -10.04 3.41 12.44
CA GLU A 63 -10.90 2.80 13.46
C GLU A 63 -12.35 3.24 13.31
N GLU A 64 -12.59 4.54 13.06
CA GLU A 64 -13.93 5.07 12.78
C GLU A 64 -14.51 4.55 11.45
N CYS A 65 -13.66 4.26 10.47
CA CYS A 65 -14.11 3.84 9.14
C CYS A 65 -14.39 2.33 9.04
N MET A 66 -13.55 1.50 9.66
CA MET A 66 -13.54 0.04 9.46
C MET A 66 -13.37 -0.77 10.75
N GLY A 67 -13.46 -0.14 11.92
CA GLY A 67 -13.35 -0.83 13.22
C GLY A 67 -14.41 -1.90 13.44
N ASP A 68 -15.58 -1.78 12.82
CA ASP A 68 -16.66 -2.79 12.88
C ASP A 68 -16.38 -4.02 11.99
N ILE A 69 -15.45 -3.92 11.04
CA ILE A 69 -15.18 -4.96 10.03
C ILE A 69 -13.81 -5.60 10.25
N LEU A 70 -12.84 -4.82 10.72
CA LEU A 70 -11.43 -5.22 10.84
C LEU A 70 -10.87 -4.84 12.21
N ASP A 71 -9.92 -5.64 12.71
CA ASP A 71 -9.15 -5.29 13.90
C ASP A 71 -8.05 -4.29 13.55
N VAL A 72 -8.44 -3.02 13.41
CA VAL A 72 -7.57 -1.91 12.97
C VAL A 72 -6.34 -1.78 13.85
N LYS A 73 -6.49 -1.95 15.18
CA LYS A 73 -5.38 -1.85 16.14
C LYS A 73 -4.33 -2.91 15.90
N LYS A 74 -4.73 -4.17 15.70
CA LYS A 74 -3.80 -5.26 15.39
C LYS A 74 -3.07 -5.02 14.06
N ILE A 75 -3.79 -4.58 13.03
CA ILE A 75 -3.23 -4.29 11.71
C ILE A 75 -2.18 -3.17 11.80
N GLN A 76 -2.51 -2.07 12.49
CA GLN A 76 -1.57 -0.95 12.68
C GLN A 76 -0.36 -1.34 13.53
N ALA A 77 -0.56 -2.15 14.58
CA ALA A 77 0.54 -2.64 15.40
C ALA A 77 1.50 -3.55 14.60
N GLU A 78 0.98 -4.40 13.73
CA GLU A 78 1.77 -5.26 12.86
C GLU A 78 2.51 -4.44 11.78
N ALA A 79 1.83 -3.48 11.16
CA ALA A 79 2.45 -2.54 10.23
C ALA A 79 3.60 -1.75 10.88
N LYS A 80 3.43 -1.33 12.15
CA LYS A 80 4.46 -0.66 12.93
C LYS A 80 5.66 -1.58 13.18
N LYS A 81 5.43 -2.83 13.60
CA LYS A 81 6.49 -3.85 13.77
C LYS A 81 7.25 -4.11 12.47
N ARG A 82 6.54 -4.19 11.34
CA ARG A 82 7.14 -4.34 10.01
C ARG A 82 7.96 -3.11 9.62
N ALA A 83 7.46 -1.89 9.88
CA ALA A 83 8.19 -0.66 9.63
C ALA A 83 9.45 -0.52 10.51
N GLU A 84 9.41 -1.02 11.74
CA GLU A 84 10.57 -1.11 12.63
C GLU A 84 11.60 -2.16 12.15
N ALA A 85 11.15 -3.22 11.49
CA ALA A 85 12.01 -4.26 10.91
C ALA A 85 12.61 -3.90 9.55
N ASP A 86 11.87 -3.14 8.72
CA ASP A 86 12.29 -2.67 7.39
C ASP A 86 13.05 -1.34 7.43
N GLY A 87 12.84 -0.55 8.49
CA GLY A 87 13.55 0.69 8.74
C GLY A 87 15.03 0.41 8.98
N ASP A 88 15.84 0.50 7.92
CA ASP A 88 17.29 0.60 8.03
C ASP A 88 17.58 1.65 9.11
N PRO A 89 18.13 1.26 10.28
CA PRO A 89 18.17 2.12 11.46
C PRO A 89 19.02 3.37 11.26
N LYS A 90 19.74 3.47 10.14
CA LYS A 90 20.61 4.58 9.76
C LYS A 90 20.07 5.39 8.58
N PHE A 91 18.91 5.06 7.99
CA PHE A 91 18.35 5.80 6.86
C PHE A 91 18.05 7.26 7.23
N PHE A 92 17.37 7.51 8.34
CA PHE A 92 17.07 8.86 8.80
C PHE A 92 18.33 9.65 9.16
N GLU A 93 19.31 9.02 9.80
CA GLU A 93 20.61 9.66 10.08
C GLU A 93 21.36 10.04 8.80
N LYS A 94 21.40 9.12 7.83
CA LYS A 94 22.05 9.31 6.52
C LYS A 94 21.39 10.43 5.70
N VAL A 95 20.06 10.50 5.70
CA VAL A 95 19.32 11.61 5.07
C VAL A 95 19.61 12.93 5.81
N SER A 96 19.69 12.92 7.15
CA SER A 96 20.03 14.11 7.92
C SER A 96 21.46 14.63 7.65
N ASP A 97 22.43 13.73 7.47
CA ASP A 97 23.82 14.06 7.14
C ASP A 97 23.93 14.63 5.71
N MET A 98 23.18 14.07 4.76
CA MET A 98 23.10 14.60 3.40
C MET A 98 22.48 16.01 3.36
N ILE A 99 21.42 16.27 4.14
CA ILE A 99 20.81 17.61 4.21
C ILE A 99 21.78 18.62 4.83
N LYS A 100 22.54 18.23 5.86
CA LYS A 100 23.57 19.08 6.48
C LYS A 100 24.72 19.40 5.53
N LYS A 101 25.23 18.40 4.79
CA LYS A 101 26.27 18.60 3.77
C LYS A 101 25.83 19.51 2.64
N LYS A 102 24.55 19.47 2.26
CA LYS A 102 23.99 20.32 1.19
C LYS A 102 23.80 21.78 1.62
N LYS A 103 23.70 22.05 2.93
CA LYS A 103 23.60 23.40 3.51
C LYS A 103 24.95 24.10 3.76
N GLY A 104 26.08 23.42 3.51
CA GLY A 104 27.43 23.97 3.71
C GLY A 104 28.20 24.25 2.42
N ASN A 105 27.52 24.29 1.26
CA ASN A 105 28.13 24.52 -0.05
C ASN A 105 27.34 25.61 -0.80
N GLU A 106 27.07 26.71 -0.10
CA GLU A 106 26.67 28.01 -0.65
C GLU A 106 27.71 29.05 -0.21
#